data_AF-X5UPP0-F1
#
_entry.id   AF-X5UPP0-F1
#
_cell.length_a   1.000
_cell.length_b   1.000
_cell.length_c   1.000
_cell.angle_alpha   90.00
_cell.angle_beta   90.00
_cell.angle_gamma   90.00
#
_symmetry.space_group_name_H-M   'P 1'
#
loop_
_entity.id
_entity.type
_entity.pdbx_description
1 polymer ?
#
loop_
_entity_poly.entity_id
_entity_poly.type
_entity_poly.pdbx_seq_one_letter_code
_entity_poly.pdbx_strand_id
1 'polypeptide(L)'
;MVPQHRLHSRSWWALGLICLVSMFAMGTAALAAETKNSEPDPDPPMRFVVVRSDAAGCEPTCPEWISAEGAISAKSPALLKAALKTLGGRKLPIVINSPGGDVDAAIAMGRMIRKNKLDIAVGRTWFVGCEPGMKNCKENDARGAHYIGSPYVLGSYCASACPMMLAGGTRRLVGPLAYLGVHQITTTIVQMNVQYQVRYRIVKGKKRVISKKVVSRKNTGSYKTYEMSKGVERKLSAYFKEMGVDLSIIETMKSTPASDIQQIDLSDMLTMKLVTSDDAADLLTSASLCRLNLPAPNCREIPENKPAGGLPDVAKAAPLPVKPESAPHDDGMRFVVVRGSNPLCNPDCPEWIAAQGAITPQTPQKLSQLLATLGNRRLPVVISSRGGDLSGALAAGRIIHEKKLDVAVARTDFVGCDPAEWNCLAKDGAYAGLSVDGDGECDSACALMLAGGARRLVGSQARLSLYLMGQKQAVKSYLDEMAISPALFRALQGSSVERQLEPDMMLEVGLTTGRQSVDALTGSSICRSAPKPENCRVVPSSNG
;
A
#
# COMPACT_ATOMS: atom_id res chain seq x y z
N MET A 1 -60.96 43.52 37.38
CA MET A 1 -60.82 44.75 38.19
C MET A 1 -59.88 44.44 39.34
N VAL A 2 -58.69 45.04 39.32
CA VAL A 2 -57.69 45.06 40.42
C VAL A 2 -58.30 45.90 41.56
N PRO A 3 -58.01 45.77 42.90
CA PRO A 3 -56.71 45.57 43.57
C PRO A 3 -56.71 44.65 44.83
N GLN A 4 -55.59 43.99 45.17
CA GLN A 4 -54.47 44.39 46.07
C GLN A 4 -54.72 44.42 47.59
N HIS A 5 -53.81 43.72 48.29
CA HIS A 5 -53.11 44.08 49.54
C HIS A 5 -53.93 44.15 50.85
N ARG A 6 -53.47 43.72 52.03
CA ARG A 6 -52.11 43.60 52.61
C ARG A 6 -52.19 42.82 53.94
N LEU A 7 -51.10 42.11 54.27
CA LEU A 7 -50.53 41.85 55.62
C LEU A 7 -51.35 41.11 56.70
N HIS A 8 -51.04 39.82 56.91
CA HIS A 8 -50.41 39.30 58.15
C HIS A 8 -50.34 37.77 58.15
N SER A 9 -49.16 37.21 58.39
CA SER A 9 -48.89 35.84 58.90
C SER A 9 -47.39 35.59 58.67
N ARG A 10 -46.48 35.81 59.62
CA ARG A 10 -46.24 35.06 60.86
C ARG A 10 -46.20 33.55 60.63
N SER A 11 -44.98 33.02 60.72
CA SER A 11 -44.60 31.63 61.00
C SER A 11 -44.85 30.59 59.89
N TRP A 12 -43.75 29.92 59.52
CA TRP A 12 -43.65 28.58 58.88
C TRP A 12 -43.31 28.47 57.39
N TRP A 13 -42.47 29.36 56.85
CA TRP A 13 -41.85 29.11 55.52
C TRP A 13 -40.33 29.41 55.46
N ALA A 14 -39.65 29.52 56.61
CA ALA A 14 -38.23 29.91 56.67
C ALA A 14 -37.24 28.75 56.92
N LEU A 15 -37.68 27.49 56.84
CA LEU A 15 -36.81 26.31 57.05
C LEU A 15 -36.74 25.34 55.86
N GLY A 16 -37.48 25.60 54.76
CA GLY A 16 -37.49 24.73 53.58
C GLY A 16 -36.62 25.20 52.40
N LEU A 17 -36.21 26.48 52.36
CA LEU A 17 -35.49 27.04 51.19
C LEU A 17 -34.02 27.41 51.43
N ILE A 18 -33.52 27.27 52.67
CA ILE A 18 -32.10 27.54 52.99
C ILE A 18 -31.23 26.27 52.82
N CYS A 19 -31.82 25.07 52.77
CA CYS A 19 -31.10 23.83 52.45
C CYS A 19 -31.03 23.49 50.94
N LEU A 20 -31.61 24.30 50.06
CA LEU A 20 -31.54 24.06 48.59
C LEU A 20 -30.73 25.11 47.82
N VAL A 21 -30.24 26.16 48.49
CA VAL A 21 -29.31 27.15 47.91
C VAL A 21 -27.91 27.09 48.57
N SER A 22 -27.75 26.36 49.68
CA SER A 22 -26.45 26.08 50.31
C SER A 22 -25.79 24.78 49.83
N MET A 23 -26.40 24.04 48.90
CA MET A 23 -25.88 22.79 48.34
C MET A 23 -25.51 22.89 46.85
N PHE A 24 -25.21 24.10 46.37
CA PHE A 24 -24.75 24.37 45.00
C PHE A 24 -23.42 25.15 44.94
N ALA A 25 -22.63 25.15 46.01
CA ALA A 25 -21.41 25.96 46.12
C ALA A 25 -20.12 25.20 46.52
N MET A 26 -20.10 23.86 46.55
CA MET A 26 -18.87 23.10 46.77
C MET A 26 -18.84 21.80 45.96
N GLY A 27 -17.87 21.71 45.04
CA GLY A 27 -17.61 20.57 44.14
C GLY A 27 -18.20 20.83 42.75
N THR A 28 -17.50 21.46 41.83
CA THR A 28 -16.36 20.88 41.11
C THR A 28 -15.34 21.94 40.68
N ALA A 29 -14.34 22.19 41.50
CA ALA A 29 -13.03 22.63 41.01
C ALA A 29 -12.28 21.38 40.50
N ALA A 30 -12.77 20.80 39.40
CA ALA A 30 -12.10 19.74 38.67
C ALA A 30 -11.70 20.33 37.32
N LEU A 31 -10.38 20.51 37.17
CA LEU A 31 -9.63 20.79 35.95
C LEU A 31 -10.49 20.89 34.69
N ALA A 32 -10.67 22.12 34.20
CA ALA A 32 -10.83 22.37 32.78
C ALA A 32 -9.54 21.89 32.10
N ALA A 33 -9.44 20.59 31.87
CA ALA A 33 -8.53 20.05 30.90
C ALA A 33 -8.99 20.64 29.57
N GLU A 34 -8.16 21.53 29.01
CA GLU A 34 -8.23 21.89 27.60
C GLU A 34 -8.18 20.57 26.81
N THR A 35 -9.34 20.03 26.47
CA THR A 35 -9.47 19.11 25.35
C THR A 35 -9.21 19.95 24.12
N LYS A 36 -7.93 20.15 23.81
CA LYS A 36 -7.51 20.38 22.44
C LYS A 36 -8.04 19.20 21.66
N ASN A 37 -9.16 19.43 20.98
CA ASN A 37 -9.54 18.68 19.79
C ASN A 37 -8.39 18.90 18.80
N SER A 38 -7.34 18.11 18.98
CA SER A 38 -6.35 17.85 17.96
C SER A 38 -7.11 17.00 16.97
N GLU A 39 -7.27 17.48 15.75
CA GLU A 39 -7.74 16.65 14.65
C GLU A 39 -6.98 15.31 14.70
N PRO A 40 -7.65 14.17 14.46
CA PRO A 40 -6.97 12.89 14.40
C PRO A 40 -5.81 13.00 13.41
N ASP A 41 -4.60 12.63 13.85
CA ASP A 41 -3.44 12.53 12.97
C ASP A 41 -3.83 11.54 11.84
N PRO A 42 -3.90 11.98 10.58
CA PRO A 42 -4.52 11.19 9.51
C PRO A 42 -3.75 9.89 9.18
N ASP A 43 -2.51 9.78 9.66
CA ASP A 43 -1.63 8.64 9.42
C ASP A 43 -1.18 7.96 10.74
N PRO A 44 -1.23 6.61 10.84
CA PRO A 44 -0.78 5.90 12.03
C PRO A 44 0.72 6.12 12.29
N PRO A 45 1.19 6.09 13.55
CA PRO A 45 2.60 6.30 13.87
C PRO A 45 3.47 5.21 13.26
N MET A 46 4.70 5.57 12.87
CA MET A 46 5.62 4.65 12.20
C MET A 46 5.90 3.40 13.04
N ARG A 47 5.68 2.24 12.41
CA ARG A 47 5.92 0.91 12.98
C ARG A 47 7.05 0.20 12.24
N PHE A 48 7.75 -0.68 12.96
CA PHE A 48 8.81 -1.53 12.41
C PHE A 48 8.52 -2.97 12.75
N VAL A 49 8.35 -3.83 11.74
CA VAL A 49 8.14 -5.26 11.92
C VAL A 49 8.97 -6.07 10.93
N VAL A 50 9.42 -7.24 11.34
CA VAL A 50 10.13 -8.18 10.46
C VAL A 50 9.10 -9.02 9.73
N VAL A 51 9.21 -9.09 8.41
CA VAL A 51 8.26 -9.77 7.53
C VAL A 51 9.00 -10.82 6.75
N ARG A 52 8.42 -12.02 6.66
CA ARG A 52 8.87 -13.10 5.76
C ARG A 52 8.06 -13.05 4.47
N SER A 53 8.72 -13.25 3.34
CA SER A 53 8.05 -13.35 2.04
C SER A 53 7.04 -14.51 2.02
N ASP A 54 5.88 -14.26 1.42
CA ASP A 54 4.90 -15.28 1.04
C ASP A 54 5.06 -15.75 -0.42
N ALA A 55 6.10 -15.30 -1.12
CA ALA A 55 6.30 -15.61 -2.54
C ALA A 55 6.38 -17.11 -2.81
N ALA A 56 5.60 -17.58 -3.79
CA ALA A 56 5.55 -18.98 -4.18
C ALA A 56 6.95 -19.56 -4.49
N GLY A 57 7.23 -20.70 -3.87
CA GLY A 57 8.46 -21.48 -4.04
C GLY A 57 9.70 -20.91 -3.35
N CYS A 58 9.59 -19.91 -2.47
CA CYS A 58 10.74 -19.49 -1.65
C CYS A 58 11.01 -20.47 -0.49
N GLU A 59 10.00 -21.21 -0.04
CA GLU A 59 10.15 -22.15 1.07
C GLU A 59 11.12 -23.30 0.71
N PRO A 60 11.95 -23.78 1.67
CA PRO A 60 11.97 -23.43 3.11
C PRO A 60 12.79 -22.15 3.45
N THR A 61 13.43 -21.52 2.46
CA THR A 61 14.39 -20.43 2.67
C THR A 61 13.91 -19.14 1.99
N CYS A 62 13.03 -18.40 2.66
CA CYS A 62 12.46 -17.17 2.12
C CYS A 62 13.22 -15.91 2.58
N PRO A 63 13.19 -14.84 1.76
CA PRO A 63 13.74 -13.55 2.15
C PRO A 63 12.87 -12.89 3.23
N GLU A 64 13.53 -12.18 4.15
CA GLU A 64 12.90 -11.34 5.16
C GLU A 64 13.28 -9.85 4.94
N TRP A 65 12.42 -8.93 5.39
CA TRP A 65 12.72 -7.49 5.42
C TRP A 65 12.10 -6.83 6.65
N ILE A 66 12.48 -5.58 6.90
CA ILE A 66 11.84 -4.72 7.89
C ILE A 66 10.80 -3.86 7.17
N SER A 67 9.51 -4.08 7.44
CA SER A 67 8.46 -3.14 7.05
C SER A 67 8.54 -1.91 7.96
N ALA A 68 8.67 -0.72 7.37
CA ALA A 68 8.75 0.57 8.04
C ALA A 68 7.62 1.49 7.53
N GLU A 69 6.48 1.50 8.22
CA GLU A 69 5.27 2.15 7.69
C GLU A 69 4.61 3.10 8.67
N GLY A 70 4.16 4.27 8.19
CA GLY A 70 3.43 5.27 8.97
C GLY A 70 4.17 6.60 9.13
N ALA A 71 3.63 7.50 9.95
CA ALA A 71 4.17 8.83 10.19
C ALA A 71 5.42 8.81 11.07
N ILE A 72 6.47 9.52 10.65
CA ILE A 72 7.72 9.66 11.39
C ILE A 72 7.47 10.58 12.60
N SER A 73 7.68 10.05 13.80
CA SER A 73 7.55 10.78 15.05
C SER A 73 8.86 10.79 15.82
N ALA A 74 8.95 11.60 16.87
CA ALA A 74 10.09 11.59 17.80
C ALA A 74 10.39 10.21 18.43
N LYS A 75 9.41 9.29 18.44
CA LYS A 75 9.58 7.91 18.95
C LYS A 75 10.14 6.94 17.91
N SER A 76 10.00 7.23 16.62
CA SER A 76 10.38 6.34 15.52
C SER A 76 11.85 5.86 15.58
N PRO A 77 12.86 6.70 15.93
CA PRO A 77 14.24 6.22 16.04
C PRO A 77 14.45 5.16 17.13
N ALA A 78 13.70 5.26 18.23
CA ALA A 78 13.76 4.26 19.31
C ALA A 78 13.12 2.93 18.87
N LEU A 79 12.02 2.99 18.11
CA LEU A 79 11.34 1.82 17.55
C LEU A 79 12.23 1.11 16.52
N LEU A 80 12.86 1.85 15.60
CA LEU A 80 13.82 1.27 14.65
C LEU A 80 14.98 0.61 15.39
N LYS A 81 15.56 1.27 16.39
CA LYS A 81 16.64 0.71 17.21
C LYS A 81 16.22 -0.59 17.90
N ALA A 82 14.99 -0.65 18.41
CA ALA A 82 14.45 -1.86 19.03
C ALA A 82 14.32 -3.00 18.02
N ALA A 83 13.76 -2.74 16.84
CA ALA A 83 13.64 -3.72 15.76
C ALA A 83 15.02 -4.23 15.28
N LEU A 84 16.01 -3.34 15.11
CA LEU A 84 17.37 -3.77 14.75
C LEU A 84 18.04 -4.63 15.83
N LYS A 85 17.72 -4.38 17.11
CA LYS A 85 18.25 -5.19 18.21
C LYS A 85 17.69 -6.62 18.18
N THR A 86 16.43 -6.81 17.81
CA THR A 86 15.83 -8.17 17.74
C THR A 86 16.43 -9.02 16.62
N LEU A 87 17.07 -8.40 15.63
CA LEU A 87 17.72 -9.10 14.51
C LEU A 87 19.07 -9.75 14.87
N GLY A 88 19.65 -9.48 16.04
CA GLY A 88 20.88 -10.13 16.49
C GLY A 88 22.08 -9.94 15.53
N GLY A 89 22.12 -8.83 14.79
CA GLY A 89 23.18 -8.54 13.81
C GLY A 89 22.87 -8.94 12.36
N ARG A 90 21.74 -9.61 12.10
CA ARG A 90 21.25 -9.83 10.74
C ARG A 90 20.95 -8.51 10.05
N LYS A 91 21.31 -8.41 8.77
CA LYS A 91 21.11 -7.22 7.95
C LYS A 91 19.95 -7.46 7.01
N LEU A 92 18.78 -6.98 7.39
CA LEU A 92 17.60 -7.00 6.55
C LEU A 92 17.44 -5.66 5.82
N PRO A 93 16.99 -5.68 4.56
CA PRO A 93 16.59 -4.44 3.89
C PRO A 93 15.36 -3.83 4.59
N ILE A 94 15.20 -2.53 4.44
CA ILE A 94 14.04 -1.79 4.93
C ILE A 94 13.12 -1.48 3.74
N VAL A 95 11.84 -1.78 3.87
CA VAL A 95 10.78 -1.40 2.92
C VAL A 95 9.95 -0.30 3.57
N ILE A 96 10.04 0.92 3.06
CA ILE A 96 9.48 2.13 3.67
C ILE A 96 8.28 2.69 2.90
N ASN A 97 7.19 2.97 3.62
CA ASN A 97 6.04 3.72 3.12
C ASN A 97 5.62 4.76 4.16
N SER A 98 5.87 6.05 3.90
CA SER A 98 5.71 7.09 4.91
C SER A 98 5.33 8.46 4.33
N PRO A 99 4.36 9.17 4.96
CA PRO A 99 4.05 10.57 4.66
C PRO A 99 5.14 11.54 5.12
N GLY A 100 6.14 11.07 5.86
CA GLY A 100 7.12 11.91 6.54
C GLY A 100 6.67 12.25 7.97
N GLY A 101 7.04 13.42 8.47
CA GLY A 101 6.79 13.85 9.84
C GLY A 101 8.00 14.57 10.45
N ASP A 102 8.47 14.11 11.60
CA ASP A 102 9.58 14.72 12.33
C ASP A 102 10.92 14.58 11.59
N VAL A 103 11.48 15.72 11.16
CA VAL A 103 12.73 15.81 10.38
C VAL A 103 13.93 15.30 11.17
N ASP A 104 13.99 15.55 12.48
CA ASP A 104 15.12 15.17 13.31
C ASP A 104 15.14 13.66 13.56
N ALA A 105 13.96 13.07 13.74
CA ALA A 105 13.77 11.64 13.80
C ALA A 105 14.15 10.97 12.47
N ALA A 106 13.73 11.53 11.32
CA ALA A 106 14.09 10.99 10.01
C ALA A 106 15.61 11.00 9.77
N ILE A 107 16.30 12.10 10.10
CA ILE A 107 17.76 12.21 10.06
C ILE A 107 18.43 11.19 10.98
N ALA A 108 17.92 11.04 12.21
CA ALA A 108 18.46 10.09 13.18
C ALA A 108 18.32 8.64 12.69
N MET A 109 17.17 8.29 12.09
CA MET A 109 16.96 6.99 11.48
C MET A 109 17.86 6.77 10.27
N GLY A 110 17.99 7.74 9.37
CA GLY A 110 18.88 7.62 8.22
C GLY A 110 20.36 7.43 8.61
N ARG A 111 20.86 8.12 9.64
CA ARG A 111 22.18 7.83 10.21
C ARG A 111 22.29 6.42 10.78
N MET A 112 21.24 5.92 11.43
CA MET A 112 21.20 4.56 11.96
C MET A 112 21.23 3.51 10.85
N ILE A 113 20.49 3.73 9.76
CA ILE A 113 20.48 2.89 8.55
C ILE A 113 21.89 2.84 7.94
N ARG A 114 22.51 4.01 7.72
CA ARG A 114 23.87 4.14 7.17
C ARG A 114 24.89 3.41 8.03
N LYS A 115 24.84 3.62 9.35
CA LYS A 115 25.78 2.99 10.31
C LYS A 115 25.68 1.46 10.28
N ASN A 116 24.47 0.91 10.13
CA ASN A 116 24.25 -0.54 10.06
C ASN A 116 24.42 -1.11 8.64
N LYS A 117 24.73 -0.27 7.64
CA LYS A 117 24.91 -0.65 6.23
C LYS A 117 23.67 -1.36 5.66
N LEU A 118 22.49 -0.86 5.98
CA LEU A 118 21.23 -1.44 5.51
C LEU A 118 20.85 -0.85 4.15
N ASP A 119 20.23 -1.68 3.32
CA ASP A 119 19.56 -1.24 2.11
C ASP A 119 18.14 -0.78 2.45
N ILE A 120 17.62 0.15 1.67
CA ILE A 120 16.28 0.68 1.86
C ILE A 120 15.60 0.91 0.51
N ALA A 121 14.33 0.55 0.44
CA ALA A 121 13.49 0.73 -0.73
C ALA A 121 12.14 1.33 -0.36
N VAL A 122 11.61 2.22 -1.21
CA VAL A 122 10.22 2.65 -1.10
C VAL A 122 9.31 1.53 -1.56
N GLY A 123 8.34 1.20 -0.71
CA GLY A 123 7.43 0.09 -0.88
C GLY A 123 6.55 -0.05 0.36
N ARG A 124 5.36 -0.60 0.19
CA ARG A 124 4.46 -1.00 1.26
C ARG A 124 4.53 -2.52 1.44
N THR A 125 4.33 -3.00 2.66
CA THR A 125 4.15 -4.43 2.91
C THR A 125 2.67 -4.74 2.93
N TRP A 126 2.27 -5.69 2.09
CA TRP A 126 0.97 -6.35 2.20
C TRP A 126 1.11 -7.56 3.12
N PHE A 127 0.42 -7.56 4.25
CA PHE A 127 0.47 -8.66 5.21
C PHE A 127 -0.53 -9.76 4.86
N VAL A 128 -0.17 -11.02 5.11
CA VAL A 128 -1.02 -12.19 4.93
C VAL A 128 -1.20 -12.89 6.27
N GLY A 129 -2.45 -13.20 6.60
CA GLY A 129 -2.86 -13.75 7.88
C GLY A 129 -2.76 -12.69 8.98
N CYS A 130 -1.68 -12.70 9.75
CA CYS A 130 -1.49 -11.73 10.84
C CYS A 130 -0.97 -10.37 10.36
N GLU A 131 -1.70 -9.30 10.71
CA GLU A 131 -1.35 -7.91 10.48
C GLU A 131 -0.83 -7.22 11.76
N PRO A 132 0.05 -6.21 11.64
CA PRO A 132 0.46 -5.39 12.76
C PRO A 132 -0.72 -4.63 13.38
N GLY A 133 -0.96 -4.85 14.67
CA GLY A 133 -2.04 -4.22 15.42
C GLY A 133 -3.17 -5.17 15.81
N MET A 134 -3.26 -6.34 15.17
CA MET A 134 -4.17 -7.40 15.60
C MET A 134 -3.72 -8.01 16.93
N LYS A 135 -4.66 -8.12 17.88
CA LYS A 135 -4.41 -8.75 19.18
C LYS A 135 -4.65 -10.25 19.08
N ASN A 136 -3.72 -11.04 19.63
CA ASN A 136 -3.84 -12.50 19.74
C ASN A 136 -4.01 -13.25 18.39
N CYS A 137 -3.48 -12.71 17.29
CA CYS A 137 -3.46 -13.41 16.01
C CYS A 137 -2.50 -14.61 16.06
N LYS A 138 -2.96 -15.78 15.60
CA LYS A 138 -2.22 -17.05 15.60
C LYS A 138 -2.13 -17.71 14.22
N GLU A 139 -2.66 -17.07 13.19
CA GLU A 139 -2.75 -17.64 11.84
C GLU A 139 -1.38 -17.96 11.24
N ASN A 140 -0.34 -17.22 11.64
CA ASN A 140 1.02 -17.43 11.18
C ASN A 140 1.88 -18.33 12.11
N ASP A 141 1.35 -18.85 13.22
CA ASP A 141 2.13 -19.62 14.21
C ASP A 141 2.77 -20.86 13.58
N ALA A 142 2.04 -21.55 12.70
CA ALA A 142 2.53 -22.74 12.00
C ALA A 142 3.53 -22.42 10.86
N ARG A 143 3.64 -21.15 10.47
CA ARG A 143 4.45 -20.69 9.32
C ARG A 143 5.82 -20.13 9.73
N GLY A 144 6.14 -20.19 11.03
CA GLY A 144 7.47 -19.91 11.59
C GLY A 144 7.95 -18.45 11.52
N ALA A 145 7.06 -17.51 11.14
CA ALA A 145 7.29 -16.07 11.20
C ALA A 145 6.02 -15.38 11.73
N HIS A 146 6.17 -14.36 12.58
CA HIS A 146 5.02 -13.67 13.16
C HIS A 146 4.23 -12.87 12.10
N TYR A 147 4.95 -12.23 11.17
CA TYR A 147 4.38 -11.53 10.03
C TYR A 147 4.90 -12.13 8.74
N ILE A 148 3.97 -12.35 7.82
CA ILE A 148 4.22 -12.87 6.48
C ILE A 148 3.55 -11.92 5.50
N GLY A 149 4.14 -11.72 4.33
CA GLY A 149 3.59 -10.81 3.36
C GLY A 149 4.45 -10.65 2.12
N SER A 150 4.04 -9.70 1.28
CA SER A 150 4.70 -9.35 0.02
C SER A 150 5.01 -7.85 -0.03
N PRO A 151 6.12 -7.45 -0.68
CA PRO A 151 6.37 -6.05 -1.01
C PRO A 151 5.38 -5.58 -2.08
N TYR A 152 4.96 -4.32 -1.99
CA TYR A 152 4.04 -3.67 -2.93
C TYR A 152 4.56 -2.28 -3.24
N VAL A 153 4.97 -2.04 -4.49
CA VAL A 153 5.67 -0.80 -4.88
C VAL A 153 4.73 0.25 -5.48
N LEU A 154 3.62 -0.16 -6.10
CA LEU A 154 2.72 0.74 -6.82
C LEU A 154 1.98 1.67 -5.85
N GLY A 155 2.10 2.99 -6.04
CA GLY A 155 1.46 3.98 -5.17
C GLY A 155 2.03 4.04 -3.74
N SER A 156 3.05 3.24 -3.43
CA SER A 156 3.84 3.40 -2.22
C SER A 156 4.59 4.73 -2.27
N TYR A 157 4.80 5.37 -1.13
CA TYR A 157 5.30 6.73 -1.09
C TYR A 157 6.29 6.99 0.02
N CYS A 158 7.22 7.90 -0.26
CA CYS A 158 8.14 8.46 0.70
C CYS A 158 8.13 9.99 0.55
N ALA A 159 7.31 10.63 1.37
CA ALA A 159 7.01 12.06 1.26
C ALA A 159 7.65 12.90 2.39
N SER A 160 7.85 14.19 2.12
CA SER A 160 8.25 15.20 3.11
C SER A 160 9.57 14.88 3.84
N ALA A 161 9.53 14.46 5.11
CA ALA A 161 10.72 14.07 5.89
C ALA A 161 11.24 12.66 5.56
N CYS A 162 10.44 11.81 4.90
CA CYS A 162 10.83 10.43 4.60
C CYS A 162 12.10 10.30 3.74
N PRO A 163 12.33 11.13 2.70
CA PRO A 163 13.56 11.09 1.90
C PRO A 163 14.84 11.26 2.73
N MET A 164 14.78 11.94 3.89
CA MET A 164 15.92 12.02 4.81
C MET A 164 16.25 10.63 5.40
N MET A 165 15.24 9.83 5.77
CA MET A 165 15.48 8.45 6.20
C MET A 165 16.01 7.59 5.06
N LEU A 166 15.42 7.70 3.86
CA LEU A 166 15.86 6.98 2.65
C LEU A 166 17.33 7.24 2.31
N ALA A 167 17.79 8.48 2.41
CA ALA A 167 19.17 8.87 2.11
C ALA A 167 20.22 8.08 2.92
N GLY A 168 19.84 7.51 4.06
CA GLY A 168 20.68 6.66 4.90
C GLY A 168 21.10 5.32 4.27
N GLY A 169 20.37 4.83 3.25
CA GLY A 169 20.58 3.52 2.65
C GLY A 169 21.92 3.34 1.96
N THR A 170 22.48 2.12 2.02
CA THR A 170 23.59 1.72 1.16
C THR A 170 23.13 1.63 -0.29
N ARG A 171 22.10 0.81 -0.56
CA ARG A 171 21.25 0.90 -1.74
C ARG A 171 19.97 1.64 -1.39
N ARG A 172 19.52 2.51 -2.29
CA ARG A 172 18.37 3.40 -2.11
C ARG A 172 17.49 3.25 -3.33
N LEU A 173 16.39 2.53 -3.18
CA LEU A 173 15.52 2.13 -4.28
C LEU A 173 14.15 2.81 -4.12
N VAL A 174 13.55 3.19 -5.24
CA VAL A 174 12.17 3.71 -5.27
C VAL A 174 11.40 2.94 -6.32
N GLY A 175 12.02 2.71 -7.48
CA GLY A 175 11.35 2.09 -8.62
C GLY A 175 10.43 3.09 -9.33
N PRO A 176 10.07 2.83 -10.59
CA PRO A 176 9.30 3.78 -11.42
C PRO A 176 7.85 3.96 -10.98
N LEU A 177 7.31 3.06 -10.15
CA LEU A 177 5.90 3.04 -9.72
C LEU A 177 5.67 3.57 -8.30
N ALA A 178 6.74 3.89 -7.57
CA ALA A 178 6.65 4.47 -6.24
C ALA A 178 6.90 5.98 -6.27
N TYR A 179 6.30 6.66 -5.32
CA TYR A 179 6.35 8.10 -5.19
C TYR A 179 7.45 8.53 -4.22
N LEU A 180 8.28 9.48 -4.63
CA LEU A 180 9.15 10.20 -3.71
C LEU A 180 8.99 11.69 -3.96
N GLY A 181 8.71 12.44 -2.88
CA GLY A 181 8.44 13.86 -3.00
C GLY A 181 8.83 14.66 -1.77
N VAL A 182 9.08 15.94 -1.99
CA VAL A 182 9.54 16.88 -0.97
C VAL A 182 8.74 18.19 -1.01
N HIS A 183 8.76 18.91 0.11
CA HIS A 183 8.22 20.28 0.22
C HIS A 183 9.00 21.10 1.25
N GLN A 184 8.66 22.38 1.43
CA GLN A 184 9.30 23.24 2.44
C GLN A 184 9.00 22.76 3.87
N ILE A 185 9.98 22.84 4.77
CA ILE A 185 9.81 22.36 6.15
C ILE A 185 8.92 23.32 6.94
N THR A 186 7.83 22.79 7.49
CA THR A 186 7.00 23.52 8.45
C THR A 186 7.65 23.51 9.83
N THR A 187 7.98 24.69 10.36
CA THR A 187 8.53 24.84 11.71
C THR A 187 7.45 25.41 12.64
N THR A 188 7.14 24.70 13.72
CA THR A 188 6.24 25.21 14.77
C THR A 188 7.05 25.90 15.86
N ILE A 189 6.89 27.21 16.00
CA ILE A 189 7.56 28.00 17.03
C ILE A 189 6.60 28.11 18.23
N VAL A 190 7.00 27.52 19.36
CA VAL A 190 6.29 27.65 20.64
C VAL A 190 6.88 28.82 21.42
N GLN A 191 6.04 29.81 21.72
CA GLN A 191 6.44 30.95 22.51
C GLN A 191 6.23 30.65 24.00
N MET A 192 7.20 31.04 24.82
CA MET A 192 7.19 30.71 26.24
C MET A 192 7.65 31.89 27.08
N ASN A 193 6.85 32.25 28.08
CA ASN A 193 7.25 33.14 29.16
C ASN A 193 7.96 32.32 30.24
N VAL A 194 9.27 32.51 30.37
CA VAL A 194 10.10 31.87 31.40
C VAL A 194 10.55 32.91 32.41
N GLN A 195 10.10 32.80 33.66
CA GLN A 195 10.56 33.67 34.74
C GLN A 195 11.73 33.04 35.47
N TYR A 196 12.73 33.86 35.78
CA TYR A 196 13.93 33.44 36.50
C TYR A 196 14.06 34.18 37.84
N GLN A 197 14.43 33.44 38.89
CA GLN A 197 14.96 34.00 40.13
C GLN A 197 16.48 33.99 40.01
N VAL A 198 17.06 35.19 39.97
CA VAL A 198 18.51 35.37 39.81
C VAL A 198 19.08 35.96 41.11
N ARG A 199 19.99 35.23 41.76
CA ARG A 199 20.84 35.79 42.81
C ARG A 199 22.13 36.31 42.19
N TYR A 200 22.57 37.50 42.58
CA TYR A 200 23.80 38.10 42.09
C TYR A 200 24.56 38.79 43.22
N ARG A 201 25.88 38.94 43.04
CA ARG A 201 26.78 39.70 43.90
C ARG A 201 27.49 40.74 43.05
N ILE A 202 27.71 41.93 43.58
CA ILE A 202 28.52 42.95 42.89
C ILE A 202 29.97 42.77 43.30
N VAL A 203 30.86 42.62 42.31
CA VAL A 203 32.31 42.47 42.53
C VAL A 203 33.01 43.52 41.67
N LYS A 204 33.78 44.41 42.31
CA LYS A 204 34.44 45.56 41.64
C LYS A 204 33.47 46.38 40.77
N GLY A 205 32.29 46.69 41.32
CA GLY A 205 31.25 47.45 40.63
C GLY A 205 30.46 46.69 39.55
N LYS A 206 30.77 45.42 39.26
CA LYS A 206 30.07 44.63 38.22
C LYS A 206 29.16 43.54 38.80
N LYS A 207 27.94 43.44 38.28
CA LYS A 207 26.95 42.40 38.62
C LYS A 207 27.46 41.02 38.18
N ARG A 208 27.71 40.14 39.14
CA ARG A 208 28.05 38.72 38.92
C ARG A 208 26.88 37.85 39.34
N VAL A 209 26.31 37.09 38.40
CA VAL A 209 25.24 36.12 38.68
C VAL A 209 25.82 34.97 39.51
N ILE A 210 25.26 34.74 40.70
CA ILE A 210 25.61 33.63 41.61
C ILE A 210 24.75 32.41 41.30
N SER A 211 23.45 32.61 41.05
CA SER A 211 22.54 31.52 40.70
C SER A 211 21.40 32.04 39.82
N LYS A 212 20.92 31.21 38.89
CA LYS A 212 19.74 31.48 38.06
C LYS A 212 18.83 30.26 38.10
N LYS A 213 17.66 30.40 38.73
CA LYS A 213 16.65 29.33 38.85
C LYS A 213 15.42 29.69 38.03
N VAL A 214 14.89 28.74 37.26
CA VAL A 214 13.58 28.91 36.59
C VAL A 214 12.49 28.79 37.64
N VAL A 215 11.62 29.80 37.74
CA VAL A 215 10.52 29.88 38.72
C VAL A 215 9.19 29.52 38.08
N SER A 216 8.99 29.95 36.84
CA SER A 216 7.79 29.63 36.08
C SER A 216 8.11 29.52 34.60
N ARG A 217 7.31 28.71 33.91
CA ARG A 217 7.41 28.45 32.48
C ARG A 217 5.99 28.33 31.95
N LYS A 218 5.51 29.37 31.27
CA LYS A 218 4.15 29.44 30.73
C LYS A 218 4.22 29.48 29.20
N ASN A 219 3.47 28.59 28.53
CA ASN A 219 3.29 28.64 27.08
C ASN A 219 2.41 29.86 26.75
N THR A 220 2.83 30.70 25.81
CA THR A 220 2.13 31.92 25.40
C THR A 220 1.53 31.82 24.01
N GLY A 221 1.53 30.62 23.42
CA GLY A 221 1.02 30.35 22.08
C GLY A 221 2.07 29.70 21.19
N SER A 222 1.64 29.30 20.00
CA SER A 222 2.52 28.77 18.97
C SER A 222 2.09 29.26 17.59
N TYR A 223 3.04 29.52 16.71
CA TYR A 223 2.77 29.83 15.31
C TYR A 223 3.65 28.95 14.40
N LYS A 224 3.21 28.76 13.16
CA LYS A 224 3.95 27.99 12.15
C LYS A 224 4.64 28.94 11.19
N THR A 225 5.88 28.63 10.83
CA THR A 225 6.60 29.28 9.72
C THR A 225 6.92 28.21 8.68
N TYR A 226 6.75 28.56 7.41
CA TYR A 226 6.99 27.64 6.30
C TYR A 226 8.35 27.87 5.64
N GLU A 227 8.90 29.08 5.79
CA GLU A 227 10.25 29.39 5.34
C GLU A 227 11.31 28.58 6.09
N MET A 228 12.18 27.94 5.33
CA MET A 228 13.31 27.19 5.88
C MET A 228 14.34 28.16 6.47
N SER A 229 14.53 28.11 7.79
CA SER A 229 15.57 28.92 8.43
C SER A 229 16.98 28.51 7.96
N LYS A 230 17.93 29.46 7.95
CA LYS A 230 19.36 29.19 7.69
C LYS A 230 19.97 28.11 8.60
N GLY A 231 19.39 27.89 9.79
CA GLY A 231 19.81 26.82 10.69
C GLY A 231 19.39 25.44 10.17
N VAL A 232 18.13 25.31 9.74
CA VAL A 232 17.57 24.08 9.17
C VAL A 232 18.25 23.75 7.85
N GLU A 233 18.42 24.74 6.97
CA GLU A 233 19.11 24.58 5.68
C GLU A 233 20.51 24.02 5.88
N ARG A 234 21.34 24.65 6.72
CA ARG A 234 22.70 24.16 7.01
C ARG A 234 22.72 22.74 7.59
N LYS A 235 21.75 22.41 8.45
CA LYS A 235 21.63 21.06 9.04
C LYS A 235 21.32 20.02 7.97
N LEU A 236 20.38 20.30 7.07
CA LEU A 236 20.03 19.43 5.97
C LEU A 236 21.16 19.32 4.95
N SER A 237 21.83 20.42 4.60
CA SER A 237 22.98 20.38 3.69
C SER A 237 24.09 19.50 4.25
N ALA A 238 24.41 19.62 5.54
CA ALA A 238 25.39 18.77 6.19
C ALA A 238 24.96 17.29 6.15
N TYR A 239 23.69 17.02 6.40
CA TYR A 239 23.15 15.66 6.41
C TYR A 239 23.13 15.02 5.00
N PHE A 240 22.61 15.72 3.99
CA PHE A 240 22.58 15.18 2.63
C PHE A 240 23.99 14.97 2.08
N LYS A 241 24.92 15.89 2.37
CA LYS A 241 26.34 15.71 2.06
C LYS A 241 26.95 14.50 2.78
N GLU A 242 26.64 14.29 4.06
CA GLU A 242 27.04 13.11 4.84
C GLU A 242 26.53 11.81 4.18
N MET A 243 25.34 11.86 3.56
CA MET A 243 24.71 10.72 2.88
C MET A 243 25.06 10.58 1.39
N GLY A 244 25.86 11.49 0.83
CA GLY A 244 26.21 11.47 -0.60
C GLY A 244 25.07 11.87 -1.55
N VAL A 245 24.07 12.60 -1.05
CA VAL A 245 22.98 13.19 -1.82
C VAL A 245 23.37 14.61 -2.25
N ASP A 246 23.07 14.95 -3.50
CA ASP A 246 23.30 16.28 -4.05
C ASP A 246 22.41 17.34 -3.39
N LEU A 247 22.92 18.57 -3.26
CA LEU A 247 22.21 19.62 -2.55
C LEU A 247 21.05 20.24 -3.33
N SER A 248 20.90 19.93 -4.63
CA SER A 248 19.75 20.36 -5.43
C SER A 248 18.39 19.95 -4.84
N ILE A 249 18.32 18.85 -4.06
CA ILE A 249 17.10 18.49 -3.32
C ILE A 249 16.64 19.60 -2.35
N ILE A 250 17.57 20.35 -1.75
CA ILE A 250 17.25 21.42 -0.81
C ILE A 250 16.58 22.58 -1.55
N GLU A 251 17.00 22.86 -2.78
CA GLU A 251 16.34 23.88 -3.59
C GLU A 251 14.94 23.43 -4.02
N THR A 252 14.75 22.16 -4.40
CA THR A 252 13.41 21.59 -4.65
C THR A 252 12.52 21.67 -3.41
N MET A 253 13.07 21.40 -2.22
CA MET A 253 12.34 21.57 -0.96
C MET A 253 11.91 23.03 -0.74
N LYS A 254 12.81 23.99 -0.97
CA LYS A 254 12.54 25.42 -0.74
C LYS A 254 11.57 26.00 -1.75
N SER A 255 11.57 25.51 -2.99
CA SER A 255 10.68 26.00 -4.06
C SER A 255 9.26 25.44 -3.98
N THR A 256 9.03 24.41 -3.17
CA THR A 256 7.74 23.71 -3.08
C THR A 256 6.95 24.14 -1.84
N PRO A 257 5.73 24.68 -1.99
CA PRO A 257 4.87 25.10 -0.87
C PRO A 257 4.59 23.99 0.14
N ALA A 258 4.31 24.33 1.42
CA ALA A 258 4.13 23.34 2.49
C ALA A 258 2.78 22.62 2.40
N SER A 259 1.85 23.22 1.64
CA SER A 259 0.54 22.67 1.31
C SER A 259 0.58 21.73 0.09
N ASP A 260 1.75 21.52 -0.50
CA ASP A 260 1.94 20.72 -1.70
C ASP A 260 3.09 19.73 -1.48
N ILE A 261 3.25 18.74 -2.37
CA ILE A 261 4.45 17.90 -2.44
C ILE A 261 4.88 17.79 -3.90
N GLN A 262 6.09 18.25 -4.19
CA GLN A 262 6.70 18.08 -5.49
C GLN A 262 7.24 16.66 -5.59
N GLN A 263 6.65 15.88 -6.51
CA GLN A 263 7.23 14.62 -6.92
C GLN A 263 8.56 14.87 -7.62
N ILE A 264 9.57 14.07 -7.28
CA ILE A 264 10.85 14.05 -7.98
C ILE A 264 10.77 12.92 -9.00
N ASP A 265 11.08 13.18 -10.26
CA ASP A 265 11.12 12.11 -11.27
C ASP A 265 12.32 11.20 -11.06
N LEU A 266 12.24 9.93 -11.46
CA LEU A 266 13.30 8.94 -11.20
C LEU A 266 14.67 9.35 -11.77
N SER A 267 14.69 9.98 -12.95
CA SER A 267 15.90 10.55 -13.55
C SER A 267 16.54 11.65 -12.70
N ASP A 268 15.71 12.49 -12.10
CA ASP A 268 16.14 13.56 -11.21
C ASP A 268 16.62 12.98 -9.88
N MET A 269 15.96 11.95 -9.35
CA MET A 269 16.44 11.24 -8.17
C MET A 269 17.83 10.64 -8.39
N LEU A 270 18.10 10.08 -9.56
CA LEU A 270 19.43 9.56 -9.93
C LEU A 270 20.46 10.67 -10.02
N THR A 271 20.11 11.78 -10.68
CA THR A 271 20.97 12.97 -10.83
C THR A 271 21.31 13.58 -9.47
N MET A 272 20.32 13.68 -8.58
CA MET A 272 20.46 14.13 -7.21
C MET A 272 21.17 13.11 -6.30
N LYS A 273 21.46 11.91 -6.81
CA LYS A 273 21.97 10.78 -6.02
C LYS A 273 21.11 10.48 -4.81
N LEU A 274 19.80 10.66 -4.93
CA LEU A 274 18.79 10.26 -3.94
C LEU A 274 18.57 8.75 -3.97
N VAL A 275 18.50 8.18 -5.16
CA VAL A 275 18.48 6.74 -5.41
C VAL A 275 19.83 6.25 -5.93
N THR A 276 20.08 4.95 -5.84
CA THR A 276 21.32 4.32 -6.35
C THR A 276 21.14 3.62 -7.68
N SER A 277 19.90 3.33 -8.07
CA SER A 277 19.50 2.71 -9.33
C SER A 277 18.01 2.97 -9.57
N ASP A 278 17.51 2.57 -10.74
CA ASP A 278 16.10 2.56 -11.14
C ASP A 278 15.34 1.31 -10.64
N ASP A 279 16.02 0.42 -9.92
CA ASP A 279 15.43 -0.76 -9.31
C ASP A 279 14.35 -0.42 -8.26
N ALA A 280 13.47 -1.38 -8.02
CA ALA A 280 12.38 -1.30 -7.04
C ALA A 280 12.62 -2.18 -5.81
N ALA A 281 11.71 -2.13 -4.82
CA ALA A 281 11.81 -2.92 -3.60
C ALA A 281 11.91 -4.44 -3.84
N ASP A 282 11.33 -4.94 -4.93
CA ASP A 282 11.36 -6.34 -5.35
C ASP A 282 12.78 -6.89 -5.46
N LEU A 283 13.75 -6.05 -5.85
CA LEU A 283 15.15 -6.47 -5.96
C LEU A 283 15.79 -6.83 -4.60
N LEU A 284 15.24 -6.33 -3.50
CA LEU A 284 15.72 -6.63 -2.14
C LEU A 284 14.92 -7.74 -1.46
N THR A 285 13.79 -8.16 -2.05
CA THR A 285 12.76 -8.97 -1.38
C THR A 285 12.28 -10.17 -2.20
N SER A 286 12.73 -10.30 -3.46
CA SER A 286 12.38 -11.42 -4.35
C SER A 286 12.82 -12.78 -3.81
N ALA A 287 11.96 -13.79 -3.99
CA ALA A 287 12.27 -15.21 -3.72
C ALA A 287 13.55 -15.70 -4.43
N SER A 288 13.88 -15.15 -5.61
CA SER A 288 15.05 -15.56 -6.38
C SER A 288 16.37 -15.31 -5.63
N LEU A 289 16.40 -14.34 -4.69
CA LEU A 289 17.57 -14.03 -3.87
C LEU A 289 18.05 -15.19 -3.00
N CYS A 290 17.14 -16.10 -2.66
CA CYS A 290 17.42 -17.21 -1.76
C CYS A 290 17.70 -18.53 -2.47
N ARG A 291 17.54 -18.56 -3.80
CA ARG A 291 17.88 -19.71 -4.66
C ARG A 291 19.27 -19.59 -5.31
N LEU A 292 19.97 -18.48 -5.07
CA LEU A 292 21.33 -18.27 -5.56
C LEU A 292 22.32 -19.22 -4.87
N ASN A 293 23.42 -19.56 -5.55
CA ASN A 293 24.51 -20.37 -4.98
C ASN A 293 25.02 -19.83 -3.63
N LEU A 294 24.95 -18.52 -3.45
CA LEU A 294 25.12 -17.86 -2.16
C LEU A 294 23.84 -17.06 -1.85
N PRO A 295 22.97 -17.54 -0.96
CA PRO A 295 21.75 -16.84 -0.60
C PRO A 295 22.02 -15.45 -0.05
N ALA A 296 21.13 -14.51 -0.35
CA ALA A 296 21.23 -13.15 0.17
C ALA A 296 21.19 -13.13 1.72
N PRO A 297 21.83 -12.14 2.40
CA PRO A 297 21.89 -12.09 3.87
C PRO A 297 20.55 -12.02 4.59
N ASN A 298 19.49 -11.68 3.86
CA ASN A 298 18.14 -11.57 4.36
C ASN A 298 17.31 -12.86 4.18
N CYS A 299 17.86 -13.89 3.55
CA CYS A 299 17.24 -15.21 3.45
C CYS A 299 17.30 -15.94 4.80
N ARG A 300 16.18 -16.54 5.20
CA ARG A 300 16.09 -17.33 6.42
C ARG A 300 15.41 -18.66 6.14
N GLU A 301 16.09 -19.74 6.48
CA GLU A 301 15.51 -21.07 6.49
C GLU A 301 14.66 -21.28 7.74
N ILE A 302 13.49 -21.90 7.58
CA ILE A 302 12.67 -22.38 8.70
C ILE A 302 12.62 -23.90 8.58
N PRO A 303 13.02 -24.66 9.63
CA PRO A 303 12.95 -26.12 9.59
C PRO A 303 11.51 -26.59 9.40
N GLU A 304 11.29 -27.54 8.49
CA GLU A 304 9.98 -28.18 8.33
C GLU A 304 9.52 -28.81 9.65
N ASN A 305 8.41 -28.33 10.22
CA ASN A 305 7.68 -29.09 11.22
C ASN A 305 6.91 -30.20 10.52
N LYS A 306 7.43 -31.43 10.63
CA LYS A 306 6.85 -32.67 10.11
C LYS A 306 5.36 -32.80 10.50
N PRO A 307 4.40 -32.78 9.55
CA PRO A 307 3.03 -33.16 9.85
C PRO A 307 2.93 -34.69 9.96
N ALA A 308 2.34 -35.18 11.05
CA ALA A 308 1.95 -36.58 11.17
C ALA A 308 0.78 -36.86 10.22
N GLY A 309 0.98 -37.76 9.27
CA GLY A 309 -0.07 -38.24 8.36
C GLY A 309 0.49 -38.53 6.99
N GLY A 310 0.98 -39.76 6.79
CA GLY A 310 1.53 -40.19 5.52
C GLY A 310 0.47 -40.39 4.44
N LEU A 311 0.82 -39.98 3.22
CA LEU A 311 0.42 -40.63 1.97
C LEU A 311 1.69 -40.83 1.11
N PRO A 312 1.74 -41.86 0.26
CA PRO A 312 2.98 -42.53 -0.12
C PRO A 312 3.81 -41.76 -1.16
N ASP A 313 5.11 -42.03 -1.10
CA ASP A 313 6.17 -41.57 -1.99
C ASP A 313 5.76 -41.41 -3.45
N VAL A 314 5.74 -40.18 -3.95
CA VAL A 314 5.91 -39.90 -5.37
C VAL A 314 7.40 -39.71 -5.60
N ALA A 315 7.96 -40.63 -6.38
CA ALA A 315 9.37 -40.73 -6.70
C ALA A 315 10.01 -39.39 -7.10
N LYS A 316 11.20 -39.17 -6.55
CA LYS A 316 12.21 -38.17 -6.89
C LYS A 316 12.31 -37.97 -8.42
N ALA A 317 11.66 -36.92 -8.93
CA ALA A 317 11.89 -36.47 -10.30
C ALA A 317 13.27 -35.79 -10.37
N ALA A 318 14.10 -36.24 -11.32
CA ALA A 318 15.42 -35.68 -11.59
C ALA A 318 15.29 -34.20 -12.04
N PRO A 319 16.28 -33.34 -11.75
CA PRO A 319 16.23 -31.94 -12.16
C PRO A 319 16.31 -31.84 -13.68
N LEU A 320 15.28 -31.26 -14.29
CA LEU A 320 15.35 -30.80 -15.68
C LEU A 320 16.29 -29.57 -15.74
N PRO A 321 17.08 -29.42 -16.82
CA PRO A 321 18.03 -28.32 -16.94
C PRO A 321 17.28 -26.99 -17.09
N VAL A 322 17.38 -26.14 -16.07
CA VAL A 322 16.92 -24.75 -16.12
C VAL A 322 17.85 -23.98 -17.06
N LYS A 323 17.35 -23.66 -18.26
CA LYS A 323 17.99 -22.70 -19.17
C LYS A 323 17.83 -21.29 -18.59
N PRO A 324 18.79 -20.36 -18.81
CA PRO A 324 18.71 -19.03 -18.25
C PRO A 324 17.44 -18.34 -18.69
N GLU A 325 16.71 -17.79 -17.72
CA GLU A 325 15.61 -16.87 -17.93
C GLU A 325 16.16 -15.71 -18.78
N SER A 326 15.77 -15.69 -20.06
CA SER A 326 16.06 -14.59 -20.96
C SER A 326 15.49 -13.30 -20.37
N ALA A 327 16.26 -12.23 -20.50
CA ALA A 327 15.91 -10.83 -20.24
C ALA A 327 14.45 -10.47 -20.61
N PRO A 328 13.85 -9.45 -19.96
CA PRO A 328 12.42 -9.16 -20.08
C PRO A 328 12.07 -8.82 -21.52
N HIS A 329 11.30 -9.69 -22.16
CA HIS A 329 10.52 -9.31 -23.33
C HIS A 329 9.30 -8.55 -22.84
N ASP A 330 9.29 -7.24 -23.11
CA ASP A 330 8.15 -6.33 -22.95
C ASP A 330 7.03 -6.70 -23.94
N ASP A 331 6.37 -7.83 -23.70
CA ASP A 331 5.19 -8.23 -24.45
C ASP A 331 3.97 -7.86 -23.60
N GLY A 332 3.51 -6.60 -23.75
CA GLY A 332 2.27 -6.09 -23.13
C GLY A 332 1.07 -7.03 -23.24
N MET A 333 0.02 -6.76 -22.45
CA MET A 333 -1.12 -7.63 -22.13
C MET A 333 -1.40 -8.73 -23.16
N ARG A 334 -1.26 -9.97 -22.69
CA ARG A 334 -1.49 -11.17 -23.48
C ARG A 334 -2.91 -11.66 -23.28
N PHE A 335 -3.56 -12.04 -24.38
CA PHE A 335 -4.86 -12.70 -24.38
C PHE A 335 -4.71 -14.12 -24.91
N VAL A 336 -5.12 -15.11 -24.13
CA VAL A 336 -5.16 -16.52 -24.55
C VAL A 336 -6.42 -17.20 -24.05
N VAL A 337 -6.89 -18.21 -24.78
CA VAL A 337 -8.01 -19.05 -24.33
C VAL A 337 -7.48 -20.10 -23.37
N VAL A 338 -8.16 -20.23 -22.23
CA VAL A 338 -7.83 -21.20 -21.19
C VAL A 338 -9.04 -22.06 -20.91
N ARG A 339 -8.81 -23.35 -20.67
CA ARG A 339 -9.79 -24.30 -20.16
C ARG A 339 -9.43 -24.70 -18.73
N GLY A 340 -10.46 -24.81 -17.89
CA GLY A 340 -10.34 -25.33 -16.54
C GLY A 340 -9.68 -26.71 -16.52
N SER A 341 -8.67 -26.85 -15.66
CA SER A 341 -7.93 -28.11 -15.46
C SER A 341 -8.41 -28.89 -14.22
N ASN A 342 -9.45 -28.41 -13.54
CA ASN A 342 -9.98 -29.07 -12.35
C ASN A 342 -10.66 -30.40 -12.72
N PRO A 343 -10.24 -31.55 -12.17
CA PRO A 343 -10.85 -32.85 -12.50
C PRO A 343 -12.37 -32.91 -12.27
N LEU A 344 -12.92 -32.09 -11.38
CA LEU A 344 -14.34 -32.05 -11.03
C LEU A 344 -15.25 -31.57 -12.16
N CYS A 345 -14.71 -30.89 -13.18
CA CYS A 345 -15.46 -30.44 -14.35
C CYS A 345 -15.25 -31.32 -15.58
N ASN A 346 -14.35 -32.31 -15.56
CA ASN A 346 -14.11 -33.15 -16.74
C ASN A 346 -15.36 -33.98 -17.10
N PRO A 347 -15.67 -34.12 -18.41
CA PRO A 347 -14.96 -33.59 -19.59
C PRO A 347 -15.43 -32.20 -20.05
N ASP A 348 -16.32 -31.55 -19.29
CA ASP A 348 -17.07 -30.35 -19.66
C ASP A 348 -16.62 -29.12 -18.87
N CYS A 349 -15.33 -28.80 -18.96
CA CYS A 349 -14.76 -27.70 -18.19
C CYS A 349 -15.06 -26.33 -18.84
N PRO A 350 -15.18 -25.26 -18.03
CA PRO A 350 -15.38 -23.92 -18.55
C PRO A 350 -14.12 -23.39 -19.21
N GLU A 351 -14.30 -22.57 -20.22
CA GLU A 351 -13.27 -21.82 -20.91
C GLU A 351 -13.39 -20.31 -20.61
N TRP A 352 -12.26 -19.61 -20.64
CA TRP A 352 -12.20 -18.16 -20.47
C TRP A 352 -11.04 -17.58 -21.27
N ILE A 353 -11.04 -16.25 -21.42
CA ILE A 353 -9.91 -15.50 -21.95
C ILE A 353 -9.06 -15.06 -20.76
N ALA A 354 -7.84 -15.57 -20.64
CA ALA A 354 -6.87 -15.03 -19.69
C ALA A 354 -6.23 -13.77 -20.30
N ALA A 355 -6.41 -12.63 -19.63
CA ALA A 355 -5.85 -11.34 -19.98
C ALA A 355 -4.82 -10.95 -18.91
N GLN A 356 -3.54 -11.27 -19.15
CA GLN A 356 -2.47 -11.06 -18.17
C GLN A 356 -1.34 -10.18 -18.72
N GLY A 357 -0.81 -9.28 -17.89
CA GLY A 357 0.30 -8.38 -18.21
C GLY A 357 -0.08 -6.91 -18.19
N ALA A 358 0.88 -6.03 -18.51
CA ALA A 358 0.69 -4.58 -18.49
C ALA A 358 -0.19 -4.12 -19.67
N ILE A 359 -1.09 -3.16 -19.44
CA ILE A 359 -1.88 -2.58 -20.53
C ILE A 359 -0.98 -1.66 -21.37
N THR A 360 -0.87 -1.94 -22.66
CA THR A 360 -0.16 -1.11 -23.63
C THR A 360 -1.09 -0.56 -24.71
N PRO A 361 -0.66 0.40 -25.54
CA PRO A 361 -1.48 0.89 -26.66
C PRO A 361 -1.92 -0.19 -27.66
N GLN A 362 -1.24 -1.35 -27.70
CA GLN A 362 -1.57 -2.49 -28.57
C GLN A 362 -2.61 -3.46 -27.96
N THR A 363 -2.97 -3.28 -26.68
CA THR A 363 -3.92 -4.14 -25.96
C THR A 363 -5.27 -4.30 -26.67
N PRO A 364 -5.93 -3.22 -27.17
CA PRO A 364 -7.20 -3.33 -27.89
C PRO A 364 -7.10 -4.19 -29.16
N GLN A 365 -6.00 -4.07 -29.89
CA GLN A 365 -5.77 -4.81 -31.13
C GLN A 365 -5.55 -6.29 -30.84
N LYS A 366 -4.72 -6.63 -29.83
CA LYS A 366 -4.51 -8.03 -29.40
C LYS A 366 -5.82 -8.68 -28.92
N LEU A 367 -6.64 -7.96 -28.14
CA LEU A 367 -7.96 -8.44 -27.73
C LEU A 367 -8.87 -8.69 -28.93
N SER A 368 -8.96 -7.72 -29.85
CA SER A 368 -9.78 -7.85 -31.07
C SER A 368 -9.36 -9.02 -31.95
N GLN A 369 -8.05 -9.25 -32.10
CA GLN A 369 -7.50 -10.37 -32.84
C GLN A 369 -7.93 -11.70 -32.22
N LEU A 370 -7.81 -11.87 -30.90
CA LEU A 370 -8.28 -13.09 -30.24
C LEU A 370 -9.79 -13.28 -30.40
N LEU A 371 -10.59 -12.24 -30.17
CA LEU A 371 -12.05 -12.32 -30.29
C LEU A 371 -12.49 -12.70 -31.71
N ALA A 372 -11.75 -12.26 -32.74
CA ALA A 372 -12.01 -12.67 -34.12
C ALA A 372 -11.81 -14.18 -34.33
N THR A 373 -10.84 -14.80 -33.65
CA THR A 373 -10.63 -16.27 -33.70
C THR A 373 -11.74 -17.06 -33.01
N LEU A 374 -12.44 -16.44 -32.05
CA LEU A 374 -13.52 -17.08 -31.29
C LEU A 374 -14.88 -17.06 -32.02
N GLY A 375 -15.01 -16.26 -33.08
CA GLY A 375 -16.27 -16.12 -33.82
C GLY A 375 -17.41 -15.60 -32.93
N ASN A 376 -18.51 -16.34 -32.86
CA ASN A 376 -19.68 -15.96 -32.05
C ASN A 376 -19.57 -16.36 -30.57
N ARG A 377 -18.49 -17.04 -30.17
CA ARG A 377 -18.32 -17.53 -28.80
C ARG A 377 -18.02 -16.36 -27.86
N ARG A 378 -18.81 -16.26 -26.78
CA ARG A 378 -18.60 -15.27 -25.73
C ARG A 378 -17.98 -15.94 -24.52
N LEU A 379 -16.67 -15.75 -24.37
CA LEU A 379 -15.93 -16.23 -23.22
C LEU A 379 -15.77 -15.10 -22.21
N PRO A 380 -15.88 -15.37 -20.89
CA PRO A 380 -15.54 -14.38 -19.88
C PRO A 380 -14.07 -14.01 -19.97
N VAL A 381 -13.75 -12.75 -19.68
CA VAL A 381 -12.37 -12.26 -19.60
C VAL A 381 -11.94 -12.27 -18.14
N VAL A 382 -10.89 -13.03 -17.84
CA VAL A 382 -10.24 -13.03 -16.53
C VAL A 382 -9.01 -12.15 -16.62
N ILE A 383 -9.06 -10.99 -15.97
CA ILE A 383 -8.02 -9.97 -16.06
C ILE A 383 -7.14 -10.00 -14.82
N SER A 384 -5.83 -10.01 -15.03
CA SER A 384 -4.83 -9.71 -14.01
C SER A 384 -3.80 -8.75 -14.58
N SER A 385 -3.85 -7.49 -14.17
CA SER A 385 -3.02 -6.42 -14.70
C SER A 385 -2.76 -5.32 -13.68
N ARG A 386 -1.48 -4.91 -13.60
CA ARG A 386 -1.03 -3.76 -12.81
C ARG A 386 -1.33 -2.40 -13.48
N GLY A 387 -2.26 -2.37 -14.43
CA GLY A 387 -2.57 -1.18 -15.23
C GLY A 387 -1.56 -0.92 -16.34
N GLY A 388 -1.41 0.34 -16.74
CA GLY A 388 -0.57 0.76 -17.86
C GLY A 388 -1.20 1.91 -18.66
N ASP A 389 -1.17 1.82 -19.99
CA ASP A 389 -1.66 2.87 -20.89
C ASP A 389 -3.18 3.11 -20.74
N LEU A 390 -3.53 4.35 -20.41
CA LEU A 390 -4.92 4.76 -20.22
C LEU A 390 -5.75 4.60 -21.51
N SER A 391 -5.22 5.04 -22.65
CA SER A 391 -5.96 5.01 -23.92
C SER A 391 -6.27 3.57 -24.35
N GLY A 392 -5.28 2.68 -24.22
CA GLY A 392 -5.39 1.26 -24.45
C GLY A 392 -6.40 0.60 -23.53
N ALA A 393 -6.45 0.97 -22.25
CA ALA A 393 -7.46 0.46 -21.32
C ALA A 393 -8.88 0.87 -21.69
N LEU A 394 -9.10 2.16 -21.98
CA LEU A 394 -10.42 2.67 -22.36
C LEU A 394 -10.91 2.04 -23.67
N ALA A 395 -10.02 1.88 -24.65
CA ALA A 395 -10.35 1.24 -25.93
C ALA A 395 -10.62 -0.26 -25.77
N ALA A 396 -9.81 -0.98 -24.98
CA ALA A 396 -10.06 -2.39 -24.68
C ALA A 396 -11.37 -2.58 -23.91
N GLY A 397 -11.66 -1.70 -22.94
CA GLY A 397 -12.92 -1.68 -22.21
C GLY A 397 -14.14 -1.41 -23.10
N ARG A 398 -14.03 -0.55 -24.12
CA ARG A 398 -15.09 -0.35 -25.13
C ARG A 398 -15.35 -1.62 -25.95
N ILE A 399 -14.30 -2.34 -26.35
CA ILE A 399 -14.43 -3.62 -27.06
C ILE A 399 -15.15 -4.65 -26.19
N ILE A 400 -14.76 -4.76 -24.91
CA ILE A 400 -15.43 -5.64 -23.93
C ILE A 400 -16.92 -5.28 -23.83
N HIS A 401 -17.23 -3.98 -23.74
CA HIS A 401 -18.60 -3.47 -23.63
C HIS A 401 -19.44 -3.78 -24.87
N GLU A 402 -18.94 -3.45 -26.07
CA GLU A 402 -19.62 -3.72 -27.34
C GLU A 402 -19.90 -5.22 -27.53
N LYS A 403 -18.97 -6.08 -27.10
CA LYS A 403 -19.09 -7.53 -27.20
C LYS A 403 -19.89 -8.16 -26.05
N LYS A 404 -20.31 -7.36 -25.06
CA LYS A 404 -21.06 -7.78 -23.87
C LYS A 404 -20.37 -8.93 -23.13
N LEU A 405 -19.05 -8.84 -22.95
CA LEU A 405 -18.28 -9.87 -22.27
C LEU A 405 -18.39 -9.72 -20.76
N ASP A 406 -18.52 -10.83 -20.05
CA ASP A 406 -18.36 -10.88 -18.60
C ASP A 406 -16.88 -10.74 -18.26
N VAL A 407 -16.57 -10.01 -17.19
CA VAL A 407 -15.20 -9.74 -16.76
C VAL A 407 -15.06 -10.02 -15.28
N ALA A 408 -13.99 -10.72 -14.92
CA ALA A 408 -13.60 -10.94 -13.54
C ALA A 408 -12.14 -10.58 -13.31
N VAL A 409 -11.83 -10.07 -12.13
CA VAL A 409 -10.46 -9.90 -11.66
C VAL A 409 -10.02 -11.18 -10.96
N ALA A 410 -9.02 -11.85 -11.50
CA ALA A 410 -8.36 -13.03 -10.95
C ALA A 410 -7.09 -13.33 -11.76
N ARG A 411 -6.15 -14.06 -11.18
CA ARG A 411 -4.98 -14.58 -11.89
C ARG A 411 -5.33 -15.90 -12.57
N THR A 412 -4.78 -16.14 -13.76
CA THR A 412 -4.81 -17.45 -14.40
C THR A 412 -3.45 -18.12 -14.27
N ASP A 413 -3.43 -19.25 -13.57
CA ASP A 413 -2.27 -20.12 -13.48
C ASP A 413 -2.36 -21.21 -14.55
N PHE A 414 -1.38 -21.22 -15.46
CA PHE A 414 -1.30 -22.21 -16.52
C PHE A 414 -0.77 -23.54 -16.00
N VAL A 415 -1.41 -24.63 -16.43
CA VAL A 415 -1.03 -26.00 -16.07
C VAL A 415 -0.41 -26.67 -17.29
N GLY A 416 0.81 -27.18 -17.13
CA GLY A 416 1.53 -27.92 -18.17
C GLY A 416 2.60 -27.09 -18.87
N CYS A 417 2.24 -25.97 -19.50
CA CYS A 417 3.21 -25.02 -20.06
C CYS A 417 2.67 -23.58 -20.02
N ASP A 418 3.58 -22.61 -19.88
CA ASP A 418 3.23 -21.19 -19.93
C ASP A 418 3.17 -20.73 -21.39
N PRO A 419 2.11 -20.04 -21.84
CA PRO A 419 2.03 -19.45 -23.18
C PRO A 419 3.17 -18.47 -23.54
N ALA A 420 4.00 -18.06 -22.58
CA ALA A 420 5.22 -17.28 -22.81
C ALA A 420 6.36 -18.12 -23.38
N GLU A 421 6.34 -19.43 -23.19
CA GLU A 421 7.39 -20.32 -23.64
C GLU A 421 7.26 -20.57 -25.16
N TRP A 422 8.38 -20.41 -25.88
CA TRP A 422 8.44 -20.44 -27.35
C TRP A 422 7.90 -21.74 -28.00
N ASN A 423 7.83 -22.84 -27.25
CA ASN A 423 7.35 -24.15 -27.70
C ASN A 423 6.02 -24.57 -27.04
N CYS A 424 5.38 -23.69 -26.27
CA CYS A 424 4.09 -23.98 -25.66
C CYS A 424 2.97 -23.71 -26.67
N LEU A 425 2.29 -24.78 -27.08
CA LEU A 425 1.14 -24.72 -27.99
C LEU A 425 -0.12 -25.14 -27.27
N ALA A 426 -1.18 -24.35 -27.45
CA ALA A 426 -2.51 -24.67 -26.95
C ALA A 426 -3.01 -25.99 -27.56
N LYS A 427 -3.53 -26.89 -26.70
CA LYS A 427 -4.19 -28.12 -27.15
C LYS A 427 -5.66 -27.82 -27.43
N ASP A 428 -6.18 -28.27 -28.57
CA ASP A 428 -7.57 -28.01 -29.00
C ASP A 428 -7.98 -26.53 -28.98
N GLY A 429 -7.01 -25.63 -29.18
CA GLY A 429 -7.19 -24.18 -29.18
C GLY A 429 -7.31 -23.53 -27.79
N ALA A 430 -7.03 -24.26 -26.70
CA ALA A 430 -6.99 -23.70 -25.34
C ALA A 430 -5.78 -24.21 -24.53
N TYR A 431 -5.26 -23.37 -23.64
CA TYR A 431 -4.30 -23.79 -22.62
C TYR A 431 -5.04 -24.40 -21.42
N ALA A 432 -4.43 -25.35 -20.71
CA ALA A 432 -4.99 -25.81 -19.45
C ALA A 432 -4.62 -24.82 -18.35
N GLY A 433 -5.55 -24.50 -17.44
CA GLY A 433 -5.26 -23.58 -16.35
C GLY A 433 -6.29 -23.59 -15.22
N LEU A 434 -6.03 -22.78 -14.21
CA LEU A 434 -6.90 -22.50 -13.07
C LEU A 434 -7.01 -20.99 -12.88
N SER A 435 -8.20 -20.50 -12.57
CA SER A 435 -8.39 -19.13 -12.10
C SER A 435 -8.23 -19.07 -10.59
N VAL A 436 -7.42 -18.14 -10.09
CA VAL A 436 -7.10 -17.95 -8.68
C VAL A 436 -7.53 -16.54 -8.27
N ASP A 437 -8.52 -16.45 -7.37
CA ASP A 437 -9.08 -15.18 -6.90
C ASP A 437 -8.04 -14.36 -6.12
N GLY A 438 -7.29 -15.01 -5.22
CA GLY A 438 -6.38 -14.34 -4.28
C GLY A 438 -5.13 -13.67 -4.84
N ASP A 439 -4.79 -13.98 -6.09
CA ASP A 439 -3.62 -13.41 -6.77
C ASP A 439 -4.00 -12.49 -7.94
N GLY A 440 -5.30 -12.24 -8.15
CA GLY A 440 -5.78 -11.33 -9.18
C GLY A 440 -5.57 -9.87 -8.81
N GLU A 441 -4.85 -9.13 -9.64
CA GLU A 441 -4.64 -7.68 -9.47
C GLU A 441 -5.28 -6.92 -10.63
N CYS A 442 -5.94 -5.80 -10.36
CA CYS A 442 -6.50 -4.93 -11.38
C CYS A 442 -6.36 -3.47 -10.99
N ASP A 443 -5.24 -2.88 -11.38
CA ASP A 443 -4.84 -1.57 -10.91
C ASP A 443 -5.15 -0.48 -11.95
N SER A 444 -5.77 0.60 -11.49
CA SER A 444 -6.00 1.85 -12.19
C SER A 444 -6.54 1.74 -13.62
N ALA A 445 -5.68 1.70 -14.63
CA ALA A 445 -6.11 1.54 -16.02
C ALA A 445 -6.85 0.21 -16.20
N CYS A 446 -6.47 -0.84 -15.48
CA CYS A 446 -7.19 -2.12 -15.49
C CYS A 446 -8.63 -1.96 -14.96
N ALA A 447 -8.85 -1.23 -13.88
CA ALA A 447 -10.18 -1.02 -13.33
C ALA A 447 -11.11 -0.27 -14.32
N LEU A 448 -10.53 0.57 -15.19
CA LEU A 448 -11.26 1.18 -16.31
C LEU A 448 -11.59 0.14 -17.39
N MET A 449 -10.65 -0.74 -17.74
CA MET A 449 -10.94 -1.86 -18.66
C MET A 449 -12.02 -2.81 -18.11
N LEU A 450 -12.00 -3.10 -16.80
CA LEU A 450 -13.04 -3.87 -16.09
C LEU A 450 -14.42 -3.20 -16.21
N ALA A 451 -14.50 -1.87 -16.14
CA ALA A 451 -15.77 -1.13 -16.23
C ALA A 451 -16.53 -1.43 -17.53
N GLY A 452 -15.84 -1.88 -18.58
CA GLY A 452 -16.43 -2.36 -19.82
C GLY A 452 -17.26 -3.64 -19.72
N GLY A 453 -17.07 -4.44 -18.68
CA GLY A 453 -17.73 -5.74 -18.54
C GLY A 453 -19.25 -5.66 -18.40
N ALA A 454 -19.96 -6.63 -18.99
CA ALA A 454 -21.41 -6.79 -18.84
C ALA A 454 -21.76 -7.26 -17.42
N ARG A 455 -21.04 -8.28 -16.92
CA ARG A 455 -20.89 -8.58 -15.49
C ARG A 455 -19.47 -8.26 -15.07
N ARG A 456 -19.31 -7.66 -13.90
CA ARG A 456 -18.02 -7.19 -13.37
C ARG A 456 -17.83 -7.75 -11.98
N LEU A 457 -16.97 -8.76 -11.87
CA LEU A 457 -16.77 -9.54 -10.66
C LEU A 457 -15.38 -9.31 -10.09
N VAL A 458 -15.32 -9.01 -8.80
CA VAL A 458 -14.07 -8.88 -8.04
C VAL A 458 -14.31 -9.64 -6.75
N GLY A 459 -13.63 -10.77 -6.60
CA GLY A 459 -13.76 -11.56 -5.38
C GLY A 459 -13.10 -10.88 -4.19
N SER A 460 -13.41 -11.35 -2.98
CA SER A 460 -12.90 -10.74 -1.74
C SER A 460 -11.39 -10.85 -1.58
N GLN A 461 -10.74 -11.77 -2.32
CA GLN A 461 -9.29 -11.94 -2.29
C GLN A 461 -8.60 -11.26 -3.48
N ALA A 462 -9.35 -10.86 -4.51
CA ALA A 462 -8.84 -10.11 -5.64
C ALA A 462 -8.63 -8.63 -5.28
N ARG A 463 -7.57 -8.03 -5.83
CA ARG A 463 -7.23 -6.63 -5.60
C ARG A 463 -7.71 -5.77 -6.75
N LEU A 464 -8.45 -4.71 -6.42
CA LEU A 464 -8.78 -3.66 -7.35
C LEU A 464 -8.49 -2.30 -6.74
N SER A 465 -7.69 -1.51 -7.45
CA SER A 465 -7.37 -0.13 -7.09
C SER A 465 -7.65 0.81 -8.25
N LEU A 466 -7.93 2.07 -7.94
CA LEU A 466 -8.20 3.07 -8.95
C LEU A 466 -7.72 4.45 -8.49
N TYR A 467 -6.97 5.15 -9.36
CA TYR A 467 -6.76 6.61 -9.27
C TYR A 467 -6.99 7.28 -10.63
N LEU A 468 -7.21 8.59 -10.60
CA LEU A 468 -7.30 9.39 -11.81
C LEU A 468 -5.92 9.60 -12.41
N MET A 469 -5.57 8.76 -13.39
CA MET A 469 -4.52 9.09 -14.36
C MET A 469 -4.97 10.33 -15.16
N GLY A 470 -4.04 11.12 -15.69
CA GLY A 470 -4.34 12.35 -16.45
C GLY A 470 -5.43 12.19 -17.53
N GLN A 471 -5.94 13.30 -18.09
CA GLN A 471 -7.14 13.31 -18.97
C GLN A 471 -8.46 13.02 -18.23
N LYS A 472 -8.68 13.70 -17.10
CA LYS A 472 -9.88 13.58 -16.24
C LYS A 472 -11.21 13.60 -17.01
N GLN A 473 -11.33 14.42 -18.05
CA GLN A 473 -12.55 14.53 -18.84
C GLN A 473 -12.82 13.28 -19.70
N ALA A 474 -11.78 12.63 -20.23
CA ALA A 474 -11.91 11.40 -21.01
C ALA A 474 -12.34 10.24 -20.11
N VAL A 475 -11.74 10.12 -18.91
CA VAL A 475 -12.13 9.13 -17.90
C VAL A 475 -13.58 9.32 -17.47
N LYS A 476 -13.99 10.57 -17.20
CA LYS A 476 -15.39 10.87 -16.85
C LYS A 476 -16.35 10.41 -17.95
N SER A 477 -16.10 10.82 -19.20
CA SER A 477 -16.94 10.46 -20.33
C SER A 477 -17.03 8.95 -20.55
N TYR A 478 -15.92 8.24 -20.32
CA TYR A 478 -15.89 6.80 -20.43
C TYR A 478 -16.69 6.12 -19.32
N LEU A 479 -16.55 6.55 -18.07
CA LEU A 479 -17.32 6.00 -16.96
C LEU A 479 -18.83 6.23 -17.15
N ASP A 480 -19.21 7.41 -17.65
CA ASP A 480 -20.60 7.73 -18.00
C ASP A 480 -21.12 6.77 -19.10
N GLU A 481 -20.32 6.48 -20.11
CA GLU A 481 -20.66 5.53 -21.19
C GLU A 481 -20.80 4.09 -20.69
N MET A 482 -19.97 3.68 -19.73
CA MET A 482 -20.05 2.36 -19.09
C MET A 482 -21.16 2.28 -18.03
N ALA A 483 -21.97 3.34 -17.88
CA ALA A 483 -23.03 3.47 -16.89
C ALA A 483 -22.55 3.33 -15.43
N ILE A 484 -21.35 3.84 -15.13
CA ILE A 484 -20.76 3.88 -13.79
C ILE A 484 -21.20 5.16 -13.08
N SER A 485 -21.47 5.09 -11.78
CA SER A 485 -21.95 6.25 -11.02
C SER A 485 -20.94 7.41 -11.06
N PRO A 486 -21.38 8.65 -11.31
CA PRO A 486 -20.54 9.84 -11.20
C PRO A 486 -19.94 10.04 -9.80
N ALA A 487 -20.48 9.36 -8.78
CA ALA A 487 -19.92 9.33 -7.43
C ALA A 487 -18.50 8.74 -7.41
N LEU A 488 -18.21 7.72 -8.23
CA LEU A 488 -16.86 7.16 -8.33
C LEU A 488 -15.87 8.22 -8.80
N PHE A 489 -16.21 8.95 -9.87
CA PHE A 489 -15.35 9.99 -10.39
C PHE A 489 -15.09 11.13 -9.39
N ARG A 490 -16.12 11.53 -8.62
CA ARG A 490 -15.97 12.51 -7.53
C ARG A 490 -15.08 11.99 -6.39
N ALA A 491 -15.24 10.74 -6.00
CA ALA A 491 -14.40 10.10 -4.97
C ALA A 491 -12.93 10.04 -5.40
N LEU A 492 -12.68 9.81 -6.70
CA LEU A 492 -11.33 9.82 -7.27
C LEU A 492 -10.74 11.23 -7.36
N GLN A 493 -11.54 12.28 -7.58
CA GLN A 493 -11.03 13.66 -7.67
C GLN A 493 -10.45 14.19 -6.35
N GLY A 494 -10.94 13.70 -5.21
CA GLY A 494 -10.47 14.09 -3.88
C GLY A 494 -9.27 13.29 -3.36
N SER A 495 -8.72 12.37 -4.16
CA SER A 495 -7.57 11.53 -3.79
C SER A 495 -6.49 11.62 -4.86
N SER A 496 -5.30 12.08 -4.48
CA SER A 496 -4.09 12.05 -5.32
C SER A 496 -3.33 10.71 -5.22
N VAL A 497 -3.86 9.75 -4.45
CA VAL A 497 -3.23 8.44 -4.17
C VAL A 497 -4.17 7.31 -4.61
N GLU A 498 -3.58 6.24 -5.13
CA GLU A 498 -4.24 4.99 -5.47
C GLU A 498 -4.89 4.34 -4.24
N ARG A 499 -6.23 4.18 -4.28
CA ARG A 499 -6.98 3.52 -3.21
C ARG A 499 -7.47 2.18 -3.70
N GLN A 500 -7.28 1.16 -2.86
CA GLN A 500 -8.05 -0.07 -2.97
C GLN A 500 -9.52 0.28 -2.75
N LEU A 501 -10.39 -0.17 -3.64
CA LEU A 501 -11.82 0.07 -3.51
C LEU A 501 -12.44 -1.05 -2.68
N GLU A 502 -13.07 -0.68 -1.58
CA GLU A 502 -13.81 -1.63 -0.75
C GLU A 502 -14.95 -2.28 -1.56
N PRO A 503 -15.24 -3.59 -1.38
CA PRO A 503 -16.28 -4.29 -2.14
C PRO A 503 -17.65 -3.59 -2.13
N ASP A 504 -18.02 -3.01 -1.00
CA ASP A 504 -19.30 -2.30 -0.84
C ASP A 504 -19.33 -1.01 -1.64
N MET A 505 -18.22 -0.26 -1.63
CA MET A 505 -18.09 0.95 -2.42
C MET A 505 -18.11 0.64 -3.92
N MET A 506 -17.43 -0.43 -4.35
CA MET A 506 -17.45 -0.86 -5.77
C MET A 506 -18.87 -1.17 -6.25
N LEU A 507 -19.67 -1.83 -5.42
CA LEU A 507 -21.06 -2.14 -5.76
C LEU A 507 -21.94 -0.89 -5.75
N GLU A 508 -21.81 -0.04 -4.74
CA GLU A 508 -22.57 1.21 -4.59
C GLU A 508 -22.37 2.15 -5.78
N VAL A 509 -21.13 2.28 -6.25
CA VAL A 509 -20.80 3.14 -7.39
C VAL A 509 -20.98 2.44 -8.74
N GLY A 510 -21.41 1.18 -8.76
CA GLY A 510 -21.68 0.38 -9.95
C GLY A 510 -20.43 -0.13 -10.68
N LEU A 511 -19.24 -0.04 -10.08
CA LEU A 511 -18.02 -0.58 -10.65
C LEU A 511 -18.05 -2.11 -10.74
N THR A 512 -18.56 -2.78 -9.71
CA THR A 512 -18.90 -4.21 -9.78
C THR A 512 -20.40 -4.40 -9.95
N THR A 513 -20.80 -5.51 -10.57
CA THR A 513 -22.21 -5.87 -10.72
C THR A 513 -22.68 -6.85 -9.63
N GLY A 514 -21.76 -7.31 -8.77
CA GLY A 514 -22.03 -8.25 -7.69
C GLY A 514 -20.79 -8.53 -6.85
N ARG A 515 -20.96 -9.32 -5.79
CA ARG A 515 -19.88 -9.69 -4.83
C ARG A 515 -19.25 -11.06 -5.12
N GLN A 516 -19.63 -11.70 -6.22
CA GLN A 516 -19.09 -13.00 -6.57
C GLN A 516 -17.62 -12.89 -7.00
N SER A 517 -16.84 -13.93 -6.72
CA SER A 517 -15.49 -14.10 -7.26
C SER A 517 -15.52 -14.56 -8.72
N VAL A 518 -14.34 -14.70 -9.32
CA VAL A 518 -14.15 -15.33 -10.63
C VAL A 518 -14.79 -16.72 -10.73
N ASP A 519 -14.97 -17.44 -9.63
CA ASP A 519 -15.56 -18.79 -9.60
C ASP A 519 -16.98 -18.84 -10.16
N ALA A 520 -17.71 -17.72 -10.13
CA ALA A 520 -19.03 -17.64 -10.75
C ALA A 520 -18.99 -17.69 -12.28
N LEU A 521 -17.81 -17.55 -12.90
CA LEU A 521 -17.58 -17.59 -14.35
C LEU A 521 -16.68 -18.75 -14.79
N THR A 522 -15.82 -19.27 -13.91
CA THR A 522 -14.82 -20.29 -14.25
C THR A 522 -14.81 -21.49 -13.31
N GLY A 523 -15.64 -21.50 -12.27
CA GLY A 523 -15.67 -22.57 -11.26
C GLY A 523 -16.02 -23.93 -11.85
N SER A 524 -15.45 -24.99 -11.30
CA SER A 524 -15.62 -26.36 -11.80
C SER A 524 -17.07 -26.88 -11.76
N SER A 525 -17.94 -26.24 -10.98
CA SER A 525 -19.36 -26.60 -10.89
C SER A 525 -20.28 -25.88 -11.87
N ILE A 526 -19.85 -24.78 -12.52
CA ILE A 526 -20.77 -23.92 -13.28
C ILE A 526 -21.35 -24.65 -14.50
N CYS A 527 -20.63 -25.59 -15.09
CA CYS A 527 -21.09 -26.33 -16.27
C CYS A 527 -22.22 -27.33 -15.96
N ARG A 528 -22.53 -27.53 -14.67
CA ARG A 528 -23.68 -28.31 -14.20
C ARG A 528 -24.93 -27.46 -13.94
N SER A 529 -24.88 -26.13 -14.11
CA SER A 529 -26.04 -25.27 -13.87
C SER A 529 -27.07 -25.35 -15.00
N ALA A 530 -28.32 -24.97 -14.68
CA ALA A 530 -29.39 -24.79 -15.65
C ALA A 530 -29.87 -23.32 -15.63
N PRO A 531 -29.76 -22.57 -16.75
CA PRO A 531 -29.18 -22.98 -18.02
C PRO A 531 -27.66 -23.18 -17.95
N LYS A 532 -27.13 -24.02 -18.86
CA LYS A 532 -25.69 -24.29 -18.96
C LYS A 532 -24.98 -23.05 -19.54
N PRO A 533 -23.86 -22.58 -18.93
CA PRO A 533 -23.10 -21.45 -19.46
C PRO A 533 -22.50 -21.75 -20.85
N GLU A 534 -22.49 -20.73 -21.72
CA GLU A 534 -21.96 -20.85 -23.10
C GLU A 534 -20.45 -21.13 -23.15
N ASN A 535 -19.73 -20.84 -22.06
CA ASN A 535 -18.30 -21.07 -21.98
C ASN A 535 -17.92 -22.51 -21.57
N CYS A 536 -18.89 -23.39 -21.35
CA CYS A 536 -18.65 -24.79 -21.01
C CYS A 536 -18.57 -25.67 -22.25
N ARG A 537 -17.48 -26.42 -22.41
CA ARG A 537 -17.23 -27.24 -23.60
C ARG A 537 -16.80 -28.67 -23.22
N VAL A 538 -17.52 -29.64 -23.76
CA VAL A 538 -17.10 -31.06 -23.76
C VAL A 538 -16.04 -31.25 -24.83
N VAL A 539 -14.89 -31.82 -24.47
CA VAL A 539 -13.97 -32.37 -25.47
C VAL A 539 -14.19 -33.87 -25.60
N PRO A 540 -14.35 -34.38 -26.83
CA PRO A 540 -14.38 -35.82 -27.05
C PRO A 540 -13.09 -36.42 -26.52
N SER A 541 -13.16 -37.44 -25.67
CA SER A 541 -11.96 -38.16 -25.24
C SER A 541 -11.25 -38.69 -26.49
N SER A 542 -9.95 -38.41 -26.63
CA SER A 542 -9.10 -39.04 -27.63
C SER A 542 -8.83 -40.51 -27.25
N ASN A 543 -9.89 -41.32 -27.20
CA ASN A 543 -9.85 -42.78 -27.21
C ASN A 543 -10.80 -43.23 -28.32
N GLY A 544 -10.22 -43.34 -29.52
CA GLY A 544 -10.69 -44.11 -30.65
C GLY A 544 -9.46 -44.73 -31.30
#